data_AF-A0A6P8I3M0-F1
#
_entry.id   AF-A0A6P8I3M0-F1
#
_cell.length_a   1.000
_cell.length_b   1.000
_cell.length_c   1.000
_cell.angle_alpha   90.00
_cell.angle_beta   90.00
_cell.angle_gamma   90.00
#
_symmetry.space_group_name_H-M   'P 1'
#
loop_
_entity.id
_entity.type
_entity.pdbx_description
1 polymer ?
#
loop_
_entity_poly.entity_id
_entity_poly.type
_entity_poly.pdbx_seq_one_letter_code
_entity_poly.pdbx_strand_id
1 'polypeptide(L)'
;MLHVVIADKKMSLYEDLYSPALTLGTLVSLNVPCLVSRLPRDSPLGSLQRLGFPFNMTNNTLDRHFSFSAKNIKEGRYHTCLTCMFNHVGLGHFNGNMVFLLASGYDLHIQYGRKHLLLGFFGGGVSGCISQFSLYLYQQIKWENILPSPKSWSFLGHTLTIHLTRWQKSALGNIFTRVNAWRPCIGCSAGLAGLLAIQACSNIVELIRQSRKTGIKMDFNLLYRLSQLSFTSLVLFEDIYVLAGSAMWEKNMLSNLIAYSVDGVGHAAHLGGFIFGFFYYFLVIYNRVTPREF
;
A
#
# COMPACT_ATOMS: atom_id res chain seq x y z
N MET A 1 -15.48 21.22 43.87
CA MET A 1 -15.16 19.84 43.44
C MET A 1 -15.93 19.42 42.18
N LEU A 2 -17.27 19.54 42.11
CA LEU A 2 -18.06 19.15 40.93
C LEU A 2 -17.68 19.88 39.62
N HIS A 3 -17.39 21.19 39.70
CA HIS A 3 -16.97 21.99 38.54
C HIS A 3 -15.58 21.61 37.97
N VAL A 4 -14.68 21.10 38.81
CA VAL A 4 -13.32 20.68 38.40
C VAL A 4 -13.39 19.33 37.68
N VAL A 5 -14.21 18.40 38.18
CA VAL A 5 -14.41 17.08 37.56
C VAL A 5 -15.10 17.17 36.19
N ILE A 6 -16.02 18.14 36.01
CA ILE A 6 -16.68 18.37 34.71
C ILE A 6 -15.71 19.04 33.71
N ALA A 7 -14.83 19.92 34.18
CA ALA A 7 -13.80 20.54 33.33
C ALA A 7 -12.76 19.49 32.87
N ASP A 8 -12.29 18.63 33.77
CA ASP A 8 -11.35 17.55 33.43
C ASP A 8 -11.94 16.52 32.46
N LYS A 9 -13.22 16.12 32.63
CA LYS A 9 -13.90 15.24 31.67
C LYS A 9 -14.11 15.89 30.31
N LYS A 10 -14.44 17.19 30.26
CA LYS A 10 -14.57 17.92 28.99
C LYS A 10 -13.22 18.08 28.29
N MET A 11 -12.15 18.26 29.05
CA MET A 11 -10.80 18.42 28.53
C MET A 11 -10.26 17.08 27.99
N SER A 12 -10.49 15.96 28.68
CA SER A 12 -10.18 14.62 28.17
C SER A 12 -10.97 14.30 26.90
N LEU A 13 -12.29 14.55 26.87
CA LEU A 13 -13.10 14.28 25.68
C LEU A 13 -12.66 15.13 24.47
N TYR A 14 -12.25 16.38 24.71
CA TYR A 14 -11.72 17.24 23.67
C TYR A 14 -10.38 16.72 23.13
N GLU A 15 -9.45 16.30 23.99
CA GLU A 15 -8.18 15.71 23.55
C GLU A 15 -8.37 14.37 22.81
N ASP A 16 -9.29 13.54 23.30
CA ASP A 16 -9.61 12.22 22.74
C ASP A 16 -10.19 12.32 21.32
N LEU A 17 -10.91 13.40 20.99
CA LEU A 17 -11.45 13.65 19.64
C LEU A 17 -10.54 14.53 18.77
N TYR A 18 -9.92 15.56 19.36
CA TYR A 18 -9.14 16.55 18.63
C TYR A 18 -7.85 15.96 18.06
N SER A 19 -7.10 15.16 18.83
CA SER A 19 -5.82 14.63 18.35
C SER A 19 -5.96 13.66 17.16
N PRO A 20 -6.89 12.67 17.18
CA PRO A 20 -7.14 11.84 16.00
C PRO A 20 -7.65 12.65 14.82
N ALA A 21 -8.61 13.57 15.04
CA ALA A 21 -9.18 14.39 13.98
C ALA A 21 -8.11 15.26 13.29
N LEU A 22 -7.22 15.89 14.07
CA LEU A 22 -6.10 16.66 13.53
C LEU A 22 -5.14 15.79 12.73
N THR A 23 -4.78 14.60 13.24
CA THR A 23 -3.85 13.69 12.57
C THR A 23 -4.43 13.18 11.25
N LEU A 24 -5.65 12.65 11.28
CA LEU A 24 -6.32 12.11 10.10
C LEU A 24 -6.68 13.22 9.10
N GLY A 25 -7.19 14.36 9.59
CA GLY A 25 -7.47 15.53 8.77
C GLY A 25 -6.23 16.06 8.07
N THR A 26 -5.06 16.02 8.72
CA THR A 26 -3.77 16.35 8.10
C THR A 26 -3.41 15.36 7.00
N LEU A 27 -3.50 14.05 7.26
CA LEU A 27 -3.22 13.02 6.24
C LEU A 27 -4.14 13.16 5.03
N VAL A 28 -5.44 13.40 5.22
CA VAL A 28 -6.40 13.67 4.15
C VAL A 28 -6.00 14.94 3.38
N SER A 29 -5.70 16.04 4.08
CA SER A 29 -5.39 17.33 3.47
C SER A 29 -4.12 17.31 2.61
N LEU A 30 -3.11 16.53 3.01
CA LEU A 30 -1.86 16.38 2.25
C LEU A 30 -2.06 15.77 0.85
N ASN A 31 -3.18 15.08 0.62
CA ASN A 31 -3.52 14.51 -0.69
C ASN A 31 -4.11 15.54 -1.66
N VAL A 32 -4.69 16.63 -1.14
CA VAL A 32 -5.52 17.57 -1.93
C VAL A 32 -4.74 18.19 -3.09
N PRO A 33 -3.49 18.68 -2.94
CA PRO A 33 -2.75 19.26 -4.05
C PRO A 33 -2.55 18.30 -5.24
N CYS A 34 -2.18 17.04 -4.95
CA CYS A 34 -1.99 16.03 -5.99
C CYS A 34 -3.32 15.61 -6.62
N LEU A 35 -4.35 15.42 -5.80
CA LEU A 35 -5.70 15.07 -6.27
C LEU A 35 -6.24 16.16 -7.21
N VAL A 36 -6.24 17.42 -6.78
CA VAL A 36 -6.70 18.55 -7.60
C VAL A 36 -5.90 18.65 -8.89
N SER A 37 -4.57 18.50 -8.83
CA SER A 37 -3.71 18.53 -10.02
C SER A 37 -4.00 17.40 -11.02
N ARG A 38 -4.45 16.23 -10.54
CA ARG A 38 -4.77 15.06 -11.39
C ARG A 38 -6.16 15.17 -12.04
N LEU A 39 -7.09 15.89 -11.41
CA LEU A 39 -8.49 15.89 -11.84
C LEU A 39 -8.73 16.72 -13.12
N PRO A 40 -9.74 16.36 -13.91
CA PRO A 40 -10.25 17.21 -14.98
C PRO A 40 -10.70 18.59 -14.47
N ARG A 41 -10.56 19.63 -15.31
CA ARG A 41 -10.91 21.02 -14.95
C ARG A 41 -12.40 21.23 -14.66
N ASP A 42 -13.24 20.39 -15.24
CA ASP A 42 -14.70 20.34 -15.08
C ASP A 42 -15.15 19.55 -13.84
N SER A 43 -14.22 18.91 -13.12
CA SER A 43 -14.54 18.23 -11.86
C SER A 43 -14.94 19.20 -10.73
N PRO A 44 -15.62 18.74 -9.67
CA PRO A 44 -16.03 19.59 -8.54
C PRO A 44 -14.88 20.35 -7.87
N LEU A 45 -13.66 19.80 -7.92
CA LEU A 45 -12.46 20.43 -7.34
C LEU A 45 -11.58 21.11 -8.41
N GLY A 46 -11.94 21.05 -9.69
CA GLY A 46 -11.15 21.57 -10.80
C GLY A 46 -10.93 23.09 -10.74
N SER A 47 -11.85 23.83 -10.12
CA SER A 47 -11.72 25.28 -9.89
C SER A 47 -10.50 25.65 -9.05
N LEU A 48 -10.06 24.77 -8.13
CA LEU A 48 -8.89 24.98 -7.28
C LEU A 48 -7.57 24.99 -8.07
N GLN A 49 -7.55 24.45 -9.29
CA GLN A 49 -6.37 24.54 -10.17
C GLN A 49 -6.01 26.00 -10.52
N ARG A 50 -6.95 26.94 -10.39
CA ARG A 50 -6.69 28.38 -10.59
C ARG A 50 -5.75 28.97 -9.55
N LEU A 51 -5.59 28.32 -8.39
CA LEU A 51 -4.65 28.72 -7.35
C LEU A 51 -3.18 28.50 -7.75
N GLY A 52 -2.92 27.85 -8.90
CA GLY A 52 -1.57 27.59 -9.37
C GLY A 52 -0.90 26.49 -8.54
N PHE A 53 0.42 26.57 -8.37
CA PHE A 53 1.16 25.62 -7.55
C PHE A 53 0.73 25.71 -6.07
N PRO A 54 0.49 24.59 -5.36
CA PRO A 54 0.69 23.19 -5.77
C PRO A 54 -0.55 22.48 -6.37
N PHE A 55 -1.63 23.20 -6.66
CA PHE A 55 -2.92 22.63 -7.12
C PHE A 55 -3.03 22.47 -8.65
N ASN A 56 -2.02 22.87 -9.41
CA ASN A 56 -2.00 22.79 -10.88
C ASN A 56 -0.68 22.22 -11.40
N MET A 57 -0.24 21.10 -10.81
CA MET A 57 0.93 20.36 -11.28
C MET A 57 0.59 19.57 -12.54
N THR A 58 1.53 19.48 -13.48
CA THR A 58 1.34 18.66 -14.68
C THR A 58 1.36 17.15 -14.33
N ASN A 59 0.72 16.32 -15.15
CA ASN A 59 0.83 14.85 -15.02
C ASN A 59 2.28 14.37 -15.03
N ASN A 60 3.14 14.98 -15.84
CA ASN A 60 4.58 14.66 -15.84
C ASN A 60 5.25 15.00 -14.50
N THR A 61 4.88 16.11 -13.86
CA THR A 61 5.37 16.46 -12.52
C THR A 61 4.90 15.42 -11.49
N LEU A 62 3.61 15.08 -11.52
CA LEU A 62 3.03 14.06 -10.63
C LEU A 62 3.70 12.69 -10.82
N ASP A 63 3.86 12.24 -12.06
CA ASP A 63 4.44 10.93 -12.36
C ASP A 63 5.93 10.85 -12.01
N ARG A 64 6.66 11.97 -12.05
CA ARG A 64 8.09 12.00 -11.68
C ARG A 64 8.31 12.12 -10.18
N HIS A 65 7.45 12.83 -9.45
CA HIS A 65 7.71 13.22 -8.06
C HIS A 65 6.73 12.67 -7.05
N PHE A 66 5.56 12.18 -7.49
CA PHE A 66 4.46 11.71 -6.65
C PHE A 66 3.90 10.38 -7.14
N SER A 67 4.69 9.61 -7.90
CA SER A 67 4.33 8.25 -8.31
C SER A 67 5.51 7.33 -8.12
N PHE A 68 5.28 6.14 -7.57
CA PHE A 68 6.32 5.14 -7.45
C PHE A 68 6.45 4.34 -8.73
N SER A 69 7.66 4.17 -9.25
CA SER A 69 7.89 3.35 -10.45
C SER A 69 9.35 2.87 -10.51
N ALA A 70 9.60 1.77 -11.23
CA ALA A 70 10.98 1.29 -11.41
C ALA A 70 11.86 2.34 -12.10
N LYS A 71 11.28 3.17 -12.98
CA LYS A 71 11.99 4.29 -13.59
C LYS A 71 12.41 5.33 -12.55
N ASN A 72 11.49 5.74 -11.66
CA ASN A 72 11.80 6.75 -10.64
C ASN A 72 12.92 6.28 -9.71
N ILE A 73 12.94 4.99 -9.36
CA ILE A 73 14.04 4.40 -8.59
C ILE A 73 15.37 4.42 -9.36
N LYS A 74 15.37 4.05 -10.64
CA LYS A 74 16.58 4.11 -11.48
C LYS A 74 17.11 5.54 -11.65
N GLU A 75 16.24 6.54 -11.61
CA GLU A 75 16.60 7.96 -11.70
C GLU A 75 16.89 8.59 -10.32
N GLY A 76 17.04 7.79 -9.25
CA GLY A 76 17.42 8.27 -7.91
C GLY A 76 16.30 8.96 -7.12
N ARG A 77 15.04 8.87 -7.57
CA ARG A 77 13.89 9.52 -6.91
C ARG A 77 13.28 8.65 -5.81
N TYR A 78 14.09 8.28 -4.82
CA TYR A 78 13.65 7.42 -3.71
C TYR A 78 12.53 8.04 -2.86
N HIS A 79 12.39 9.37 -2.85
CA HIS A 79 11.27 10.07 -2.20
C HIS A 79 9.90 9.61 -2.72
N THR A 80 9.84 9.10 -3.96
CA THR A 80 8.60 8.58 -4.55
C THR A 80 8.01 7.37 -3.82
N CYS A 81 8.79 6.66 -3.00
CA CYS A 81 8.27 5.61 -2.11
C CYS A 81 7.31 6.16 -1.05
N LEU A 82 7.46 7.45 -0.70
CA LEU A 82 6.62 8.12 0.28
C LEU A 82 5.58 9.01 -0.40
N THR A 83 6.00 9.82 -1.37
CA THR A 83 5.12 10.81 -1.99
C THR A 83 4.03 10.20 -2.86
N CYS A 84 4.20 8.96 -3.34
CA CYS A 84 3.16 8.23 -4.07
C CYS A 84 1.89 7.98 -3.26
N MET A 85 2.00 7.95 -1.93
CA MET A 85 0.87 7.77 -1.02
C MET A 85 -0.09 8.96 -1.07
N PHE A 86 0.38 10.12 -1.53
CA PHE A 86 -0.42 11.36 -1.59
C PHE A 86 -1.04 11.61 -2.97
N ASN A 87 -0.75 10.76 -3.95
CA ASN A 87 -1.26 10.87 -5.31
C ASN A 87 -2.32 9.80 -5.59
N HIS A 88 -3.38 10.15 -6.30
CA HIS A 88 -4.50 9.25 -6.57
C HIS A 88 -4.93 9.36 -8.02
N VAL A 89 -5.40 8.24 -8.60
CA VAL A 89 -5.83 8.19 -10.02
C VAL A 89 -7.07 9.07 -10.26
N GLY A 90 -7.92 9.23 -9.25
CA GLY A 90 -9.12 10.06 -9.32
C GLY A 90 -9.94 10.03 -8.02
N LEU A 91 -11.10 10.69 -8.03
CA LEU A 91 -11.95 10.87 -6.85
C LEU A 91 -12.43 9.55 -6.24
N GLY A 92 -12.83 8.56 -7.05
CA GLY A 92 -13.31 7.28 -6.54
C GLY A 92 -12.25 6.53 -5.73
N HIS A 93 -11.03 6.44 -6.28
CA HIS A 93 -9.89 5.82 -5.60
C HIS A 93 -9.50 6.60 -4.33
N PHE A 94 -9.48 7.93 -4.40
CA PHE A 94 -9.24 8.77 -3.23
C PHE A 94 -10.29 8.55 -2.13
N ASN A 95 -11.58 8.61 -2.46
CA ASN A 95 -12.67 8.46 -1.51
C ASN A 95 -12.64 7.08 -0.84
N GLY A 96 -12.42 6.01 -1.61
CA GLY A 96 -12.26 4.66 -1.07
C GLY A 96 -11.16 4.62 -0.01
N ASN A 97 -9.98 5.13 -0.34
CA ASN A 97 -8.85 5.17 0.59
C ASN A 97 -9.14 6.03 1.83
N MET A 98 -9.78 7.19 1.69
CA MET A 98 -10.06 8.08 2.81
C MET A 98 -11.09 7.49 3.78
N VAL A 99 -12.13 6.81 3.28
CA VAL A 99 -13.11 6.14 4.15
C VAL A 99 -12.43 5.10 5.04
N PHE A 100 -11.55 4.28 4.47
CA PHE A 100 -10.77 3.30 5.23
C PHE A 100 -9.78 3.97 6.19
N LEU A 101 -9.07 5.01 5.74
CA LEU A 101 -8.14 5.75 6.59
C LEU A 101 -8.83 6.35 7.81
N LEU A 102 -10.02 6.95 7.61
CA LEU A 102 -10.77 7.58 8.68
C LEU A 102 -11.30 6.54 9.66
N ALA A 103 -11.85 5.41 9.19
CA ALA A 103 -12.37 4.36 10.05
C ALA A 103 -11.25 3.63 10.83
N SER A 104 -10.36 2.94 10.11
CA SER A 104 -9.30 2.14 10.74
C SER A 104 -8.23 3.01 11.41
N GLY A 105 -7.93 4.18 10.84
CA GLY A 105 -6.95 5.10 11.41
C GLY A 105 -7.41 5.75 12.70
N TYR A 106 -8.71 6.03 12.85
CA TYR A 106 -9.28 6.51 14.11
C TYR A 106 -9.13 5.46 15.21
N ASP A 107 -9.57 4.22 14.96
CA ASP A 107 -9.46 3.12 15.92
C ASP A 107 -8.01 2.91 16.39
N LEU A 108 -7.07 2.85 15.44
CA LEU A 108 -5.64 2.71 15.74
C LEU A 108 -5.05 3.90 16.50
N HIS A 109 -5.48 5.11 16.18
CA HIS A 109 -5.03 6.30 16.88
C HIS A 109 -5.54 6.31 18.33
N ILE A 110 -6.80 5.96 18.57
CA ILE A 110 -7.36 5.90 19.93
C ILE A 110 -6.69 4.77 20.71
N GLN A 111 -6.53 3.59 20.12
CA GLN A 111 -6.02 2.42 20.82
C GLN A 111 -4.51 2.47 21.10
N TYR A 112 -3.72 2.99 20.16
CA TYR A 112 -2.26 2.93 20.23
C TYR A 112 -1.58 4.30 20.17
N GLY A 113 -2.30 5.36 19.80
CA GLY A 113 -1.77 6.71 19.68
C GLY A 113 -1.18 7.03 18.31
N ARG A 114 -1.03 8.34 18.05
CA ARG A 114 -0.55 8.94 16.80
C ARG A 114 0.71 8.27 16.23
N LYS A 115 1.70 7.98 17.07
CA LYS A 115 2.98 7.41 16.63
C LYS A 115 2.79 6.08 15.91
N HIS A 116 1.94 5.21 16.45
CA HIS A 116 1.71 3.87 15.91
C HIS A 116 0.86 3.90 14.65
N LEU A 117 -0.13 4.80 14.58
CA LEU A 117 -0.85 5.10 13.34
C LEU A 117 0.12 5.53 12.23
N LEU A 118 0.95 6.54 12.47
CA LEU A 118 1.83 7.09 11.44
C LEU A 118 2.91 6.09 11.00
N LEU A 119 3.49 5.33 11.93
CA LEU A 119 4.47 4.29 11.61
C LEU A 119 3.83 3.13 10.85
N GLY A 120 2.63 2.69 11.23
CA GLY A 120 1.86 1.68 10.50
C GLY A 120 1.54 2.13 9.08
N PHE A 121 1.03 3.36 8.93
CA PHE A 121 0.62 3.92 7.65
C PHE A 121 1.81 4.14 6.71
N PHE A 122 2.84 4.89 7.13
CA PHE A 122 3.98 5.18 6.27
C PHE A 122 4.90 3.99 6.07
N GLY A 123 5.12 3.18 7.12
CA GLY A 123 5.90 1.96 7.02
C GLY A 123 5.24 0.94 6.09
N GLY A 124 3.91 0.79 6.18
CA GLY A 124 3.14 -0.03 5.25
C GLY A 124 3.24 0.47 3.80
N GLY A 125 3.13 1.79 3.58
CA GLY A 125 3.27 2.39 2.25
C GLY A 125 4.65 2.16 1.61
N VAL A 126 5.73 2.41 2.37
CA VAL A 126 7.10 2.19 1.90
C VAL A 126 7.37 0.70 1.66
N SER A 127 6.96 -0.17 2.59
CA SER A 127 7.09 -1.63 2.42
C SER A 127 6.33 -2.11 1.19
N GLY A 128 5.13 -1.57 0.93
CA GLY A 128 4.39 -1.86 -0.29
C GLY A 128 5.13 -1.46 -1.56
N CYS A 129 5.76 -0.29 -1.59
CA CYS A 129 6.60 0.12 -2.72
C CYS A 129 7.76 -0.87 -2.95
N ILE A 130 8.42 -1.32 -1.87
CA ILE A 130 9.51 -2.30 -1.95
C ILE A 130 9.01 -3.64 -2.51
N SER A 131 7.88 -4.14 -2.02
CA SER A 131 7.29 -5.39 -2.51
C SER A 131 6.85 -5.28 -3.97
N GLN A 132 6.27 -4.14 -4.37
CA GLN A 132 5.91 -3.89 -5.76
C GLN A 132 7.12 -3.86 -6.69
N PHE A 133 8.23 -3.26 -6.25
CA PHE A 133 9.47 -3.26 -7.02
C PHE A 133 10.13 -4.64 -7.07
N SER A 134 10.05 -5.40 -5.98
CA SER A 134 10.50 -6.80 -5.94
C SER A 134 9.74 -7.65 -6.96
N LEU A 135 8.41 -7.47 -7.08
CA LEU A 135 7.61 -8.13 -8.11
C LEU A 135 8.05 -7.73 -9.53
N TYR A 136 8.29 -6.43 -9.76
CA TYR A 136 8.81 -5.94 -11.04
C TYR A 136 10.14 -6.63 -11.41
N LEU A 137 11.09 -6.74 -10.46
CA LEU A 137 12.36 -7.41 -10.68
C LEU A 137 12.19 -8.91 -10.96
N TYR A 138 11.32 -9.58 -10.19
CA TYR A 138 11.01 -10.98 -10.39
C TYR A 138 10.47 -11.26 -11.79
N GLN A 139 9.53 -10.44 -12.27
CA GLN A 139 8.97 -10.60 -13.61
C GLN A 139 9.94 -10.22 -14.72
N GLN A 140 10.80 -9.23 -14.49
CA GLN A 140 11.88 -8.91 -15.43
C GLN A 140 12.79 -10.14 -15.63
N ILE A 141 13.19 -10.80 -14.54
CA ILE A 141 14.00 -12.02 -14.59
C ILE A 141 13.24 -13.17 -15.27
N LYS A 142 11.96 -13.36 -14.96
CA LYS A 142 11.11 -14.38 -15.62
C LYS A 142 10.99 -14.12 -17.12
N TRP A 143 10.80 -12.86 -17.52
CA TRP A 143 10.71 -12.43 -18.91
C TRP A 143 11.97 -12.77 -19.72
N GLU A 144 13.14 -12.56 -19.14
CA GLU A 144 14.42 -12.91 -19.75
C GLU A 144 14.59 -14.42 -20.00
N ASN A 145 13.75 -15.27 -19.38
CA ASN A 145 13.81 -16.72 -19.47
C ASN A 145 12.70 -17.37 -20.35
N ILE A 146 11.74 -16.62 -20.88
CA ILE A 146 10.57 -17.16 -21.61
C ILE A 146 10.86 -17.55 -23.07
N LEU A 147 11.93 -17.05 -23.69
CA LEU A 147 12.20 -17.34 -25.10
C LEU A 147 12.90 -18.69 -25.30
N PRO A 148 12.69 -19.35 -26.48
CA PRO A 148 13.28 -20.64 -26.79
C PRO A 148 14.79 -20.58 -26.52
N SER A 149 15.26 -21.56 -25.75
CA SER A 149 16.66 -21.58 -25.36
C SER A 149 17.55 -21.53 -26.61
N PRO A 150 18.67 -20.79 -26.60
CA PRO A 150 19.64 -20.72 -27.70
C PRO A 150 20.20 -22.07 -28.16
N LYS A 151 19.82 -23.20 -27.53
CA LYS A 151 20.13 -24.55 -28.00
C LYS A 151 19.68 -24.79 -29.45
N SER A 152 18.60 -24.16 -29.92
CA SER A 152 18.21 -24.21 -31.35
C SER A 152 19.16 -23.46 -32.30
N TRP A 153 20.07 -22.65 -31.76
CA TRP A 153 21.05 -21.85 -32.49
C TRP A 153 22.45 -22.46 -32.43
N SER A 154 22.59 -23.65 -31.83
CA SER A 154 23.85 -24.38 -31.70
C SER A 154 24.55 -24.63 -33.04
N PHE A 155 23.79 -24.65 -34.15
CA PHE A 155 24.32 -24.75 -35.51
C PHE A 155 25.17 -23.53 -35.94
N LEU A 156 25.02 -22.37 -35.28
CA LEU A 156 25.73 -21.12 -35.58
C LEU A 156 27.09 -21.00 -34.86
N GLY A 157 27.47 -22.01 -34.08
CA GLY A 157 28.71 -22.02 -33.31
C GLY A 157 28.60 -21.31 -31.96
N HIS A 158 29.46 -21.72 -31.02
CA HIS A 158 29.37 -21.34 -29.61
C HIS A 158 29.54 -19.83 -29.36
N THR A 159 30.49 -19.19 -30.05
CA THR A 159 30.78 -17.75 -29.89
C THR A 159 29.60 -16.88 -30.35
N LEU A 160 29.05 -17.16 -31.54
CA LEU A 160 27.90 -16.44 -32.08
C LEU A 160 26.65 -16.67 -31.22
N THR A 161 26.45 -17.89 -30.71
CA THR A 161 25.37 -18.22 -29.77
C THR A 161 25.44 -17.37 -28.49
N ILE A 162 26.64 -17.19 -27.90
CA ILE A 162 26.82 -16.35 -26.72
C ILE A 162 26.49 -14.88 -27.03
N HIS A 163 26.99 -14.35 -28.14
CA HIS A 163 26.73 -12.96 -28.54
C HIS A 163 25.24 -12.71 -28.79
N LEU A 164 24.58 -13.61 -29.53
CA LEU A 164 23.14 -13.52 -29.81
C LEU A 164 22.31 -13.66 -28.53
N THR A 165 22.69 -14.54 -27.62
CA THR A 165 22.03 -14.68 -26.31
C THR A 165 22.13 -13.40 -25.49
N ARG A 166 23.32 -12.78 -25.42
CA ARG A 166 23.51 -11.51 -24.70
C ARG A 166 22.73 -10.37 -25.35
N TRP A 167 22.79 -10.27 -26.68
CA TRP A 167 22.04 -9.26 -27.43
C TRP A 167 20.53 -9.43 -27.24
N GLN A 168 20.02 -10.65 -27.36
CA GLN A 168 18.60 -10.98 -27.18
C GLN A 168 18.13 -10.62 -25.77
N LYS A 169 18.86 -11.06 -24.72
CA LYS A 169 18.55 -10.67 -23.33
C LYS A 169 18.54 -9.15 -23.15
N SER A 170 19.51 -8.44 -23.71
CA SER A 170 19.58 -6.98 -23.64
C SER A 170 18.40 -6.31 -24.36
N ALA A 171 18.11 -6.70 -25.59
CA ALA A 171 17.01 -6.16 -26.40
C ALA A 171 15.65 -6.38 -25.72
N LEU A 172 15.42 -7.56 -25.14
CA LEU A 172 14.16 -7.90 -24.48
C LEU A 172 14.02 -7.27 -23.11
N GLY A 173 15.11 -7.22 -22.33
CA GLY A 173 15.14 -6.48 -21.07
C GLY A 173 14.83 -5.00 -21.30
N ASN A 174 15.29 -4.43 -22.42
CA ASN A 174 14.94 -3.08 -22.84
C ASN A 174 13.46 -2.94 -23.21
N ILE A 175 12.87 -3.91 -23.92
CA ILE A 175 11.42 -3.90 -24.23
C ILE A 175 10.60 -3.97 -22.94
N PHE A 176 10.89 -4.93 -22.06
CA PHE A 176 10.18 -5.07 -20.78
C PHE A 176 10.29 -3.80 -19.94
N THR A 177 11.49 -3.23 -19.84
CA THR A 177 11.73 -1.97 -19.11
C THR A 177 10.95 -0.83 -19.74
N ARG A 178 10.88 -0.70 -21.07
CA ARG A 178 10.11 0.36 -21.73
C ARG A 178 8.61 0.24 -21.47
N VAL A 179 8.08 -0.98 -21.42
CA VAL A 179 6.64 -1.24 -21.18
C VAL A 179 6.26 -1.04 -19.71
N ASN A 180 7.11 -1.46 -18.77
CA ASN A 180 6.73 -1.56 -17.36
C ASN A 180 7.37 -0.52 -16.45
N ALA A 181 8.54 0.03 -16.78
CA ALA A 181 9.25 0.91 -15.85
C ALA A 181 8.52 2.23 -15.58
N TRP A 182 7.63 2.63 -16.48
CA TRP A 182 6.82 3.84 -16.37
C TRP A 182 5.47 3.62 -15.68
N ARG A 183 5.07 2.38 -15.43
CA ARG A 183 3.77 2.09 -14.81
C ARG A 183 3.77 2.61 -13.37
N PRO A 184 2.98 3.66 -13.08
CA PRO A 184 3.03 4.30 -11.78
C PRO A 184 2.20 3.50 -10.77
N CYS A 185 2.76 3.30 -9.58
CA CYS A 185 2.02 2.91 -8.39
C CYS A 185 1.72 4.19 -7.60
N ILE A 186 0.43 4.45 -7.38
CA ILE A 186 -0.06 5.64 -6.68
C ILE A 186 -1.19 5.23 -5.74
N GLY A 187 -1.36 5.99 -4.66
CA GLY A 187 -2.38 5.78 -3.64
C GLY A 187 -1.77 5.30 -2.32
N CYS A 188 -2.54 5.43 -1.24
CA CYS A 188 -2.10 5.04 0.10
C CYS A 188 -2.55 3.63 0.52
N SER A 189 -3.12 2.83 -0.38
CA SER A 189 -3.73 1.53 -0.07
C SER A 189 -2.76 0.53 0.58
N ALA A 190 -1.48 0.56 0.21
CA ALA A 190 -0.45 -0.22 0.92
C ALA A 190 -0.26 0.21 2.39
N GLY A 191 -0.34 1.51 2.67
CA GLY A 191 -0.35 2.02 4.05
C GLY A 191 -1.58 1.57 4.81
N LEU A 192 -2.75 1.56 4.15
CA LEU A 192 -4.00 1.05 4.73
C LEU A 192 -3.93 -0.45 5.01
N ALA A 193 -3.34 -1.25 4.12
CA ALA A 193 -3.08 -2.67 4.36
C ALA A 193 -2.21 -2.89 5.60
N GLY A 194 -1.23 -2.01 5.85
CA GLY A 194 -0.45 -2.01 7.09
C GLY A 194 -1.30 -1.75 8.34
N LEU A 195 -2.23 -0.79 8.28
CA LEU A 195 -3.17 -0.52 9.38
C LEU A 195 -4.12 -1.72 9.61
N LEU A 196 -4.66 -2.30 8.54
CA LEU A 196 -5.54 -3.47 8.60
C LEU A 196 -4.83 -4.66 9.25
N ALA A 197 -3.57 -4.92 8.92
CA ALA A 197 -2.80 -5.99 9.55
C ALA A 197 -2.64 -5.77 11.05
N ILE A 198 -2.31 -4.55 11.48
CA ILE A 198 -2.19 -4.21 12.91
C ILE A 198 -3.54 -4.44 13.63
N GLN A 199 -4.64 -3.96 13.05
CA GLN A 199 -5.98 -4.11 13.60
C GLN A 199 -6.42 -5.58 13.66
N ALA A 200 -6.12 -6.37 12.63
CA ALA A 200 -6.41 -7.81 12.61
C ALA A 200 -5.63 -8.57 13.69
N CYS A 201 -4.33 -8.31 13.84
CA CYS A 201 -3.53 -8.93 14.89
C CYS A 201 -4.04 -8.56 16.29
N SER A 202 -4.41 -7.29 16.51
CA SER A 202 -5.05 -6.82 17.74
C SER A 202 -6.33 -7.61 18.05
N ASN A 203 -7.24 -7.66 17.08
CA ASN A 203 -8.52 -8.35 17.22
C ASN A 203 -8.34 -9.84 17.53
N ILE A 204 -7.41 -10.52 16.84
CA ILE A 204 -7.10 -11.94 17.10
C ILE A 204 -6.60 -12.14 18.54
N VAL A 205 -5.63 -11.34 18.99
CA VAL A 205 -5.06 -11.47 20.33
C VAL A 205 -6.11 -11.24 21.42
N GLU A 206 -6.95 -10.23 21.25
CA GLU A 206 -8.01 -9.91 22.21
C GLU A 206 -9.12 -10.97 22.23
N LEU A 207 -9.49 -11.55 21.08
CA LEU A 207 -10.43 -12.68 21.02
C LEU A 207 -9.88 -13.93 21.71
N ILE A 208 -8.60 -14.26 21.51
CA ILE A 208 -7.93 -15.37 22.20
C ILE A 208 -7.90 -15.14 23.72
N ARG A 209 -7.70 -13.89 24.16
CA ARG A 209 -7.72 -13.55 25.59
C ARG A 209 -9.12 -13.67 26.19
N GLN A 210 -10.12 -13.14 25.50
CA GLN A 210 -11.51 -13.22 25.94
C GLN A 210 -11.98 -14.68 26.04
N SER A 211 -11.63 -15.52 25.05
CA SER A 211 -11.97 -16.95 25.07
C SER A 211 -11.33 -17.68 26.25
N ARG A 212 -10.10 -17.32 26.66
CA ARG A 212 -9.40 -17.89 27.81
C ARG A 212 -9.92 -17.42 29.17
N LYS A 213 -10.29 -16.13 29.32
CA LYS A 213 -10.64 -15.54 30.64
C LYS A 213 -12.11 -15.71 31.01
N THR A 214 -13.03 -15.48 30.07
CA THR A 214 -14.46 -15.32 30.38
C THR A 214 -15.37 -16.19 29.51
N GLY A 215 -14.79 -16.91 28.54
CA GLY A 215 -15.55 -17.48 27.42
C GLY A 215 -16.01 -16.39 26.44
N ILE A 216 -16.50 -16.83 25.27
CA ILE A 216 -16.97 -15.94 24.21
C ILE A 216 -18.44 -15.58 24.48
N LYS A 217 -18.70 -14.31 24.83
CA LYS A 217 -20.07 -13.77 24.93
C LYS A 217 -20.41 -13.07 23.63
N MET A 218 -21.57 -13.39 23.06
CA MET A 218 -22.06 -12.73 21.86
C MET A 218 -22.52 -11.31 22.19
N ASP A 219 -21.72 -10.32 21.79
CA ASP A 219 -22.03 -8.90 21.91
C ASP A 219 -21.63 -8.13 20.63
N PHE A 220 -21.98 -6.84 20.59
CA PHE A 220 -21.65 -5.99 19.44
C PHE A 220 -20.14 -5.83 19.20
N ASN A 221 -19.33 -5.90 20.26
CA ASN A 221 -17.88 -5.79 20.13
C ASN A 221 -17.30 -7.03 19.44
N LEU A 222 -17.77 -8.23 19.81
CA LEU A 222 -17.40 -9.47 19.17
C LEU A 222 -17.81 -9.47 17.69
N LEU A 223 -19.05 -9.06 17.39
CA LEU A 223 -19.52 -8.94 16.01
C LEU A 223 -18.67 -7.96 15.19
N TYR A 224 -18.32 -6.81 15.76
CA TYR A 224 -17.42 -5.84 15.14
C TYR A 224 -16.04 -6.41 14.85
N ARG A 225 -15.43 -7.12 15.81
CA ARG A 225 -14.11 -7.74 15.62
C ARG A 225 -14.14 -8.82 14.55
N LEU A 226 -15.19 -9.65 14.55
CA LEU A 226 -15.36 -10.71 13.55
C LEU A 226 -15.64 -10.16 12.16
N SER A 227 -16.40 -9.06 12.03
CA SER A 227 -16.64 -8.41 10.75
C SER A 227 -15.35 -7.79 10.19
N GLN A 228 -14.56 -7.12 11.04
CA GLN A 228 -13.25 -6.58 10.66
C GLN A 228 -12.27 -7.68 10.23
N LEU A 229 -12.24 -8.81 10.94
CA LEU A 229 -11.41 -9.95 10.57
C LEU A 229 -11.88 -10.61 9.27
N SER A 230 -13.20 -10.75 9.08
CA SER A 230 -13.77 -11.25 7.83
C SER A 230 -13.41 -10.35 6.65
N PHE A 231 -13.60 -9.04 6.80
CA PHE A 231 -13.21 -8.05 5.79
C PHE A 231 -11.72 -8.11 5.45
N THR A 232 -10.86 -8.12 6.48
CA THR A 232 -9.41 -8.20 6.29
C THR A 232 -9.00 -9.50 5.59
N SER A 233 -9.65 -10.62 5.93
CA SER A 233 -9.38 -11.92 5.32
C SER A 233 -9.80 -11.95 3.85
N LEU A 234 -10.92 -11.32 3.49
CA LEU A 234 -11.38 -11.20 2.10
C LEU A 234 -10.39 -10.38 1.26
N VAL A 235 -9.96 -9.21 1.76
CA VAL A 235 -8.98 -8.37 1.07
C VAL A 235 -7.65 -9.11 0.87
N LEU A 236 -7.15 -9.76 1.93
CA LEU A 236 -5.91 -10.52 1.85
C LEU A 236 -6.02 -11.72 0.89
N PHE A 237 -7.16 -12.40 0.88
CA PHE A 237 -7.42 -13.51 -0.05
C PHE A 237 -7.41 -13.02 -1.50
N GLU A 238 -8.06 -11.90 -1.79
CA GLU A 238 -8.06 -11.29 -3.12
C GLU A 238 -6.65 -10.95 -3.59
N ASP A 239 -5.86 -10.27 -2.74
CA ASP A 239 -4.47 -9.92 -3.05
C ASP A 239 -3.60 -11.16 -3.31
N ILE A 240 -3.72 -12.20 -2.48
CA ILE A 240 -2.97 -13.46 -2.63
C ILE A 240 -3.41 -14.20 -3.89
N TYR A 241 -4.71 -14.28 -4.15
CA TYR A 241 -5.26 -14.99 -5.30
C TYR A 241 -4.76 -14.38 -6.62
N VAL A 242 -4.87 -13.06 -6.76
CA VAL A 242 -4.40 -12.36 -7.96
C VAL A 242 -2.87 -12.44 -8.10
N LEU A 243 -2.14 -12.27 -7.00
CA LEU A 243 -0.68 -12.36 -7.01
C LEU A 243 -0.19 -13.77 -7.38
N ALA A 244 -0.80 -14.81 -6.83
CA ALA A 244 -0.49 -16.20 -7.16
C ALA A 244 -0.74 -16.48 -8.65
N GLY A 245 -1.90 -16.04 -9.18
CA GLY A 245 -2.20 -16.11 -10.61
C GLY A 245 -1.20 -15.31 -11.47
N SER A 246 -0.59 -14.25 -10.93
CA SER A 246 0.48 -13.50 -11.60
C SER A 246 1.81 -14.27 -11.68
N ALA A 247 2.08 -15.13 -10.71
CA ALA A 247 3.30 -15.92 -10.60
C ALA A 247 3.27 -17.22 -11.43
N MET A 248 2.08 -17.80 -11.67
CA MET A 248 1.91 -19.06 -12.41
C MET A 248 2.46 -19.02 -13.85
N TRP A 249 2.90 -20.18 -14.35
CA TRP A 249 3.73 -20.33 -15.57
C TRP A 249 2.92 -20.39 -16.88
N GLU A 250 1.61 -20.62 -16.81
CA GLU A 250 0.74 -20.85 -17.98
C GLU A 250 0.22 -19.56 -18.64
N LYS A 251 1.11 -18.59 -18.82
CA LYS A 251 0.79 -17.33 -19.48
C LYS A 251 1.42 -17.28 -20.86
N ASN A 252 0.62 -16.95 -21.87
CA ASN A 252 1.09 -16.64 -23.22
C ASN A 252 2.16 -15.53 -23.17
N MET A 253 3.02 -15.46 -24.18
CA MET A 253 4.13 -14.49 -24.22
C MET A 253 3.66 -13.03 -24.01
N LEU A 254 2.49 -12.63 -24.52
CA LEU A 254 1.95 -11.28 -24.28
C LEU A 254 1.54 -11.03 -22.83
N SER A 255 1.02 -12.02 -22.10
CA SER A 255 0.56 -11.84 -20.73
C SER A 255 1.70 -11.87 -19.71
N ASN A 256 2.86 -12.42 -20.06
CA ASN A 256 4.09 -12.30 -19.26
C ASN A 256 4.81 -10.95 -19.44
N LEU A 257 4.48 -10.18 -20.50
CA LEU A 257 5.10 -8.87 -20.74
C LEU A 257 4.59 -7.81 -19.76
N ILE A 258 3.41 -8.03 -19.16
CA ILE A 258 2.77 -7.10 -18.24
C ILE A 258 3.13 -7.49 -16.81
N ALA A 259 3.91 -6.63 -16.15
CA ALA A 259 4.39 -6.86 -14.79
C ALA A 259 3.31 -6.65 -13.71
N TYR A 260 2.32 -5.82 -14.00
CA TYR A 260 1.28 -5.48 -13.03
C TYR A 260 0.08 -6.39 -13.24
N SER A 261 -0.78 -6.54 -12.24
CA SER A 261 -2.06 -7.21 -12.44
C SER A 261 -2.84 -6.53 -13.57
N VAL A 262 -3.70 -7.32 -14.22
CA VAL A 262 -4.46 -6.86 -15.38
C VAL A 262 -5.48 -5.77 -15.00
N ASP A 263 -5.94 -5.79 -13.75
CA ASP A 263 -6.83 -4.79 -13.14
C ASP A 263 -6.15 -3.46 -12.77
N GLY A 264 -4.81 -3.39 -12.84
CA GLY A 264 -4.05 -2.17 -12.49
C GLY A 264 -3.91 -1.92 -10.99
N VAL A 265 -4.24 -2.90 -10.13
CA VAL A 265 -4.12 -2.82 -8.66
C VAL A 265 -2.75 -3.29 -8.18
N GLY A 266 -2.19 -2.59 -7.19
CA GLY A 266 -0.90 -2.93 -6.59
C GLY A 266 -0.98 -4.07 -5.57
N HIS A 267 -1.42 -5.28 -5.93
CA HIS A 267 -1.59 -6.39 -4.97
C HIS A 267 -0.30 -6.75 -4.22
N ALA A 268 0.85 -6.71 -4.90
CA ALA A 268 2.14 -6.88 -4.22
C ALA A 268 2.44 -5.74 -3.24
N ALA A 269 2.00 -4.52 -3.55
CA ALA A 269 2.11 -3.40 -2.63
C ALA A 269 1.22 -3.57 -1.39
N HIS A 270 -0.02 -4.02 -1.57
CA HIS A 270 -0.92 -4.32 -0.45
C HIS A 270 -0.32 -5.39 0.46
N LEU A 271 0.16 -6.50 -0.11
CA LEU A 271 0.77 -7.58 0.66
C LEU A 271 2.05 -7.11 1.39
N GLY A 272 2.87 -6.28 0.74
CA GLY A 272 4.04 -5.67 1.39
C GLY A 272 3.68 -4.78 2.57
N GLY A 273 2.61 -3.99 2.44
CA GLY A 273 2.06 -3.19 3.52
C GLY A 273 1.51 -4.04 4.67
N PHE A 274 0.74 -5.07 4.34
CA PHE A 274 0.18 -6.02 5.30
C PHE A 274 1.27 -6.73 6.11
N ILE A 275 2.30 -7.26 5.43
CA ILE A 275 3.44 -7.93 6.07
C ILE A 275 4.15 -6.98 7.03
N PHE A 276 4.36 -5.71 6.65
CA PHE A 276 4.93 -4.73 7.55
C PHE A 276 4.07 -4.54 8.81
N GLY A 277 2.76 -4.33 8.66
CA GLY A 277 1.86 -4.14 9.78
C GLY A 277 1.81 -5.33 10.73
N PHE A 278 1.81 -6.56 10.19
CA PHE A 278 1.88 -7.79 10.96
C PHE A 278 3.14 -7.83 11.85
N PHE A 279 4.33 -7.64 11.25
CA PHE A 279 5.58 -7.65 12.02
C PHE A 279 5.66 -6.47 12.99
N TYR A 280 5.23 -5.29 12.57
CA TYR A 280 5.21 -4.10 13.41
C TYR A 280 4.36 -4.33 14.67
N TYR A 281 3.19 -4.96 14.53
CA TYR A 281 2.35 -5.30 15.67
C TYR A 281 3.09 -6.21 16.65
N PHE A 282 3.63 -7.34 16.21
CA PHE A 282 4.27 -8.30 17.12
C PHE A 282 5.58 -7.79 17.73
N LEU A 283 6.35 -7.01 16.98
CA LEU A 283 7.65 -6.51 17.45
C LEU A 283 7.52 -5.28 18.34
N VAL A 284 6.53 -4.41 18.08
CA VAL A 284 6.45 -3.08 18.71
C VAL A 284 5.23 -2.91 19.60
N ILE A 285 4.06 -3.37 19.16
CA ILE A 285 2.79 -3.13 19.87
C ILE A 285 2.50 -4.23 20.89
N TYR A 286 2.64 -5.50 20.51
CA TYR A 286 2.21 -6.67 21.29
C TYR A 286 2.67 -6.59 22.74
N ASN A 287 3.98 -6.41 22.96
CA ASN A 287 4.59 -6.34 24.30
C ASN A 287 4.15 -5.12 25.13
N ARG A 288 3.60 -4.06 24.52
CA ARG A 288 3.08 -2.88 25.24
C ARG A 288 1.64 -3.10 25.72
N VAL A 289 0.89 -3.93 25.01
CA VAL A 289 -0.51 -4.28 25.30
C VAL A 289 -0.59 -5.59 26.11
N THR A 290 0.51 -6.33 26.18
CA THR A 290 0.69 -7.50 27.02
C THR A 290 1.71 -7.18 28.11
N PRO A 291 1.32 -6.68 29.30
CA PRO A 291 2.20 -6.79 30.45
C PRO A 291 2.58 -8.26 30.56
N ARG A 292 3.88 -8.56 30.70
CA ARG A 292 4.31 -9.93 30.94
C ARG A 292 3.68 -10.37 32.26
N GLU A 293 2.63 -11.19 32.17
CA GLU A 293 2.19 -12.02 33.29
C GLU A 293 3.35 -13.03 33.48
N PHE A 294 4.34 -12.63 34.27
CA PHE A 294 5.30 -13.54 34.89
C PHE A 294 4.71 -14.02 36.22
#